data_AF-A0A0D3LCW9-F1
#
_entry.id   AF-A0A0D3LCW9-F1
#
_cell.length_a   1.000
_cell.length_b   1.000
_cell.length_c   1.000
_cell.angle_alpha   90.00
_cell.angle_beta   90.00
_cell.angle_gamma   90.00
#
_symmetry.space_group_name_H-M   'P 1'
#
loop_
_entity.id
_entity.type
_entity.pdbx_description
1 polymer ?
#
loop_
_entity_poly.entity_id
_entity_poly.type
_entity_poly.pdbx_seq_one_letter_code
_entity_poly.pdbx_strand_id
1 'polypeptide(L)'
;MNKIANTFAIGASMLFVLGGFATAWFLIAMPDYLMASSKEIDLAVVAELKPLHVQILILTLSTLMIGLVALIAQAVSFKNRDANVVYVEKVKSSQQHTAKLSEDDTESHDVSAMSEELLTAIREAAAKNDHPDKKLEQALRVVCSQLQASQGAVYVSVQQQHSRLLELRAGYALMKPDSQVIRFEYGEGLPGQVAKEGQSVNLSKVPDGYIKVLSGLGSASPKHLLLVPVRAGESIAGVVEIASFTPLTKSQEELVKQSFEIMGKIIDESSQHAATVQSLHEEDSPINELIK
;
A
#
# COMPACT_ATOMS: atom_id res chain seq x y z
N MET A 1 18.61 -12.98 -3.70
CA MET A 1 18.58 -14.43 -3.41
C MET A 1 17.22 -14.97 -2.92
N ASN A 2 16.13 -14.19 -2.80
CA ASN A 2 14.88 -14.64 -2.16
C ASN A 2 13.78 -15.22 -3.08
N LYS A 3 13.79 -14.99 -4.41
CA LYS A 3 12.70 -15.48 -5.28
C LYS A 3 12.72 -17.00 -5.47
N ILE A 4 13.91 -17.59 -5.63
CA ILE A 4 14.08 -19.04 -5.84
C ILE A 4 13.75 -19.83 -4.56
N ALA A 5 14.18 -19.32 -3.40
CA ALA A 5 13.84 -19.92 -2.11
C ALA A 5 12.32 -19.91 -1.85
N ASN A 6 11.63 -18.85 -2.30
CA ASN A 6 10.18 -18.73 -2.12
C ASN A 6 9.37 -19.63 -3.06
N THR A 7 9.75 -19.75 -4.34
CA THR A 7 9.10 -20.70 -5.26
C THR A 7 9.34 -22.14 -4.83
N PHE A 8 10.52 -22.43 -4.28
CA PHE A 8 10.82 -23.74 -3.70
C PHE A 8 9.96 -24.04 -2.47
N ALA A 9 9.78 -23.07 -1.55
CA ALA A 9 8.95 -23.26 -0.35
C ALA A 9 7.47 -23.49 -0.67
N ILE A 10 6.91 -22.79 -1.66
CA ILE A 10 5.53 -23.00 -2.12
C ILE A 10 5.39 -24.38 -2.78
N GLY A 11 6.33 -24.76 -3.64
CA GLY A 11 6.34 -26.08 -4.29
C GLY A 11 6.42 -27.23 -3.27
N ALA A 12 7.30 -27.12 -2.28
CA ALA A 12 7.44 -28.11 -1.20
C ALA A 12 6.16 -28.24 -0.36
N SER A 13 5.50 -27.11 -0.09
CA SER A 13 4.23 -27.06 0.64
C SER A 13 3.08 -27.75 -0.11
N MET A 14 2.99 -27.52 -1.42
CA MET A 14 1.97 -28.14 -2.27
C MET A 14 2.18 -29.65 -2.39
N LEU A 15 3.44 -30.10 -2.51
CA LEU A 15 3.81 -31.51 -2.48
C LEU A 15 3.48 -32.18 -1.13
N PHE A 16 3.70 -31.48 -0.01
CA PHE A 16 3.37 -31.99 1.32
C PHE A 16 1.86 -32.22 1.49
N VAL A 17 1.03 -31.27 1.04
CA VAL A 17 -0.44 -31.41 1.08
C VAL A 17 -0.90 -32.56 0.20
N LEU A 18 -0.40 -32.67 -1.03
CA LEU A 18 -0.74 -33.77 -1.94
C LEU A 18 -0.34 -35.14 -1.37
N GLY A 19 0.85 -35.24 -0.74
CA GLY A 19 1.29 -36.45 -0.05
C GLY A 19 0.41 -36.80 1.16
N GLY A 20 -0.02 -35.80 1.93
CA GLY A 20 -0.96 -35.97 3.04
C GLY A 20 -2.33 -36.51 2.59
N PHE A 21 -2.86 -35.98 1.48
CA PHE A 21 -4.10 -36.50 0.90
C PHE A 21 -3.95 -37.93 0.35
N ALA A 22 -2.85 -38.23 -0.34
CA ALA A 22 -2.60 -39.56 -0.87
C ALA A 22 -2.46 -40.62 0.24
N THR A 23 -1.78 -40.28 1.34
CA THR A 23 -1.63 -41.19 2.50
C THR A 23 -2.96 -41.39 3.25
N ALA A 24 -3.75 -40.33 3.44
CA ALA A 24 -5.09 -40.44 4.02
C ALA A 24 -6.01 -41.31 3.15
N TRP A 25 -6.00 -41.10 1.82
CA TRP A 25 -6.76 -41.92 0.87
C TRP A 25 -6.36 -43.39 0.94
N PHE A 26 -5.05 -43.67 0.94
CA PHE A 26 -4.54 -45.04 1.05
C PHE A 26 -4.97 -45.71 2.35
N LEU A 27 -4.92 -45.01 3.48
CA LEU A 27 -5.39 -45.53 4.76
C LEU A 27 -6.89 -45.84 4.74
N ILE A 28 -7.72 -44.96 4.17
CA ILE A 28 -9.17 -45.21 4.08
C ILE A 28 -9.49 -46.44 3.21
N ALA A 29 -8.76 -46.64 2.11
CA ALA A 29 -8.96 -47.75 1.20
C ALA A 29 -8.31 -49.07 1.68
N MET A 30 -7.38 -49.00 2.63
CA MET A 30 -6.60 -50.15 3.09
C MET A 30 -7.45 -51.33 3.62
N PRO A 31 -8.53 -51.13 4.41
CA PRO A 31 -9.39 -52.22 4.86
C PRO A 31 -10.00 -53.02 3.70
N ASP A 32 -10.48 -52.33 2.65
CA ASP A 32 -11.07 -52.97 1.48
C ASP A 32 -10.03 -53.77 0.69
N TYR A 33 -8.79 -53.25 0.57
CA TYR A 33 -7.68 -53.96 -0.05
C TYR A 33 -7.27 -55.23 0.70
N LEU A 34 -7.28 -55.19 2.04
CA LEU A 34 -6.98 -56.36 2.86
C LEU A 34 -8.05 -57.43 2.70
N MET A 35 -9.32 -57.05 2.72
CA MET A 35 -10.46 -57.96 2.52
C MET A 35 -10.46 -58.61 1.13
N ALA A 36 -10.08 -57.87 0.09
CA ALA A 36 -10.02 -58.38 -1.28
C ALA A 36 -8.82 -59.31 -1.55
N SER A 37 -7.73 -59.18 -0.79
CA SER A 37 -6.48 -59.92 -1.02
C SER A 37 -6.37 -61.24 -0.25
N SER A 38 -7.28 -61.50 0.70
CA SER A 38 -7.23 -62.69 1.55
C SER A 38 -8.51 -63.53 1.44
N LYS A 39 -8.36 -64.85 1.37
CA LYS A 39 -9.49 -65.77 1.23
C LYS A 39 -10.18 -66.13 2.57
N GLU A 40 -9.51 -65.90 3.70
CA GLU A 40 -9.93 -66.32 5.05
C GLU A 40 -9.43 -65.33 6.13
N ILE A 41 -9.77 -64.04 6.04
CA ILE A 41 -9.57 -63.15 7.20
C ILE A 41 -10.72 -63.39 8.19
N ASP A 42 -10.37 -63.87 9.38
CA ASP A 42 -11.29 -63.99 10.51
C ASP A 42 -11.77 -62.60 10.95
N LEU A 43 -13.10 -62.44 11.08
CA LEU A 43 -13.74 -61.21 11.56
C LEU A 43 -13.20 -60.79 12.94
N ALA A 44 -12.76 -61.75 13.77
CA ALA A 44 -12.16 -61.47 15.07
C ALA A 44 -10.85 -60.67 14.95
N VAL A 45 -9.98 -61.02 14.00
CA VAL A 45 -8.69 -60.35 13.77
C VAL A 45 -8.92 -58.92 13.24
N VAL A 46 -9.93 -58.72 12.41
CA VAL A 46 -10.33 -57.39 11.91
C VAL A 46 -10.86 -56.50 13.04
N ALA A 47 -11.63 -57.08 13.95
CA ALA A 47 -12.15 -56.37 15.11
C ALA A 47 -11.01 -55.89 16.04
N GLU A 48 -9.95 -56.69 16.19
CA GLU A 48 -8.75 -56.33 16.97
C GLU A 48 -7.88 -55.26 16.28
N LEU A 49 -7.83 -55.23 14.94
CA LEU A 49 -7.06 -54.23 14.17
C LEU A 49 -7.77 -52.88 14.01
N LYS A 50 -9.10 -52.85 14.13
CA LYS A 50 -9.92 -51.64 13.99
C LYS A 50 -9.50 -50.47 14.91
N PRO A 51 -9.23 -50.64 16.22
CA PRO A 51 -8.80 -49.53 17.07
C PRO A 51 -7.44 -48.97 16.63
N LEU A 52 -6.49 -49.81 16.22
CA LEU A 52 -5.18 -49.39 15.71
C LEU A 52 -5.33 -48.58 14.41
N HIS A 53 -6.20 -49.03 13.50
CA HIS A 53 -6.50 -48.35 12.26
C HIS A 53 -7.07 -46.95 12.50
N VAL A 54 -8.03 -46.82 13.42
CA VAL A 54 -8.63 -45.53 13.80
C VAL A 54 -7.59 -44.59 14.43
N GLN A 55 -6.68 -45.11 15.26
CA GLN A 55 -5.59 -44.30 15.84
C GLN A 55 -4.63 -43.76 14.78
N ILE A 56 -4.24 -44.59 13.80
CA ILE A 56 -3.38 -44.16 12.69
C ILE A 56 -4.08 -43.08 11.86
N LEU A 57 -5.38 -43.22 11.62
CA LEU A 57 -6.17 -42.25 10.85
C LEU A 57 -6.30 -40.90 11.59
N ILE A 58 -6.49 -40.92 12.91
CA ILE A 58 -6.50 -39.70 13.73
C ILE A 58 -5.12 -39.02 13.72
N LEU A 59 -4.04 -39.80 13.83
CA LEU A 59 -2.68 -39.29 13.81
C LEU A 59 -2.37 -38.57 12.48
N THR A 60 -2.72 -39.17 11.34
CA THR A 60 -2.49 -38.56 10.02
C THR A 60 -3.35 -37.33 9.77
N LEU A 61 -4.60 -37.29 10.24
CA LEU A 61 -5.43 -36.10 10.19
C LEU A 61 -4.86 -34.96 11.06
N SER A 62 -4.33 -35.29 12.23
CA SER A 62 -3.72 -34.30 13.12
C SER A 62 -2.46 -33.66 12.53
N THR A 63 -1.60 -34.45 11.88
CA THR A 63 -0.38 -33.94 11.22
C THR A 63 -0.72 -33.10 9.99
N LEU A 64 -1.76 -33.49 9.22
CA LEU A 64 -2.30 -32.70 8.13
C LEU A 64 -2.81 -31.34 8.62
N MET A 65 -3.55 -31.31 9.75
CA MET A 65 -4.06 -30.08 10.36
C MET A 65 -2.93 -29.15 10.81
N ILE A 66 -1.91 -29.68 11.49
CA ILE A 66 -0.74 -28.88 11.90
C ILE A 66 -0.03 -28.29 10.67
N GLY A 67 0.14 -29.08 9.60
CA GLY A 67 0.70 -28.60 8.34
C GLY A 67 -0.15 -27.50 7.69
N LEU A 68 -1.48 -27.67 7.67
CA LEU A 68 -2.40 -26.66 7.14
C LEU A 68 -2.33 -25.35 7.94
N VAL A 69 -2.29 -25.43 9.27
CA VAL A 69 -2.12 -24.27 10.16
C VAL A 69 -0.80 -23.57 9.88
N ALA A 70 0.29 -24.31 9.71
CA ALA A 70 1.60 -23.74 9.35
C ALA A 70 1.57 -23.04 7.99
N LEU A 71 0.86 -23.60 6.99
CA LEU A 71 0.68 -22.97 5.68
C LEU A 71 -0.14 -21.70 5.75
N ILE A 72 -1.25 -21.71 6.50
CA ILE A 72 -2.07 -20.53 6.71
C ILE A 72 -1.26 -19.46 7.45
N ALA A 73 -0.51 -19.84 8.50
CA ALA A 73 0.37 -18.92 9.22
C ALA A 73 1.46 -18.34 8.32
N GLN A 74 2.05 -19.15 7.43
CA GLN A 74 3.05 -18.69 6.47
C GLN A 74 2.43 -17.75 5.42
N ALA A 75 1.20 -18.02 4.96
CA ALA A 75 0.46 -17.16 4.03
C ALA A 75 0.03 -15.82 4.70
N VAL A 76 -0.44 -15.87 5.94
CA VAL A 76 -0.81 -14.69 6.74
C VAL A 76 0.43 -13.87 7.09
N SER A 77 1.52 -14.52 7.51
CA SER A 77 2.80 -13.85 7.78
C SER A 77 3.42 -13.26 6.51
N PHE A 78 3.13 -13.80 5.33
CA PHE A 78 3.53 -13.21 4.06
C PHE A 78 2.71 -11.95 3.74
N LYS A 79 1.39 -11.97 3.96
CA LYS A 79 0.54 -10.78 3.83
C LYS A 79 0.89 -9.68 4.84
N ASN A 80 1.28 -10.05 6.05
CA ASN A 80 1.69 -9.09 7.10
C ASN A 80 3.14 -8.61 6.98
N ARG A 81 3.96 -9.18 6.08
CA ARG A 81 5.32 -8.67 5.81
C ARG A 81 5.34 -7.34 5.03
N ASP A 82 4.21 -6.93 4.46
CA ASP A 82 4.02 -5.63 3.80
C ASP A 82 3.25 -4.61 4.66
N ALA A 83 2.98 -4.90 5.94
CA ALA A 83 2.28 -3.98 6.84
C ALA A 83 2.92 -4.00 8.24
N ASN A 84 4.14 -3.49 8.34
CA ASN A 84 4.71 -3.15 9.64
C ASN A 84 4.11 -1.80 10.10
N VAL A 85 2.86 -1.82 10.54
CA VAL A 85 2.22 -0.66 11.18
C VAL A 85 2.80 -0.54 12.58
N VAL A 86 3.88 0.24 12.69
CA VAL A 86 4.39 0.69 13.98
C VAL A 86 3.42 1.75 14.49
N TYR A 87 2.83 1.51 15.67
CA TYR A 87 2.11 2.55 16.40
C TYR A 87 3.09 3.66 16.77
N VAL A 88 2.99 4.81 16.11
CA VAL A 88 3.71 6.01 16.52
C VAL A 88 3.06 6.49 17.81
N GLU A 89 3.73 6.26 18.93
CA GLU A 89 3.33 6.84 20.19
C GLU A 89 3.36 8.37 20.10
N LYS A 90 2.31 8.98 20.63
CA LYS A 90 1.98 10.41 20.52
C LYS A 90 3.09 11.26 21.15
N VAL A 91 4.02 11.77 20.34
CA VAL A 91 4.99 12.77 20.80
C VAL A 91 4.23 14.08 21.03
N LYS A 92 3.92 14.37 22.30
CA LYS A 92 3.48 15.70 22.73
C LYS A 92 4.54 16.72 22.31
N SER A 93 4.10 17.72 21.57
CA SER A 93 4.81 18.99 21.37
C SER A 93 5.21 19.57 22.73
N SER A 94 6.51 19.56 23.02
CA SER A 94 7.09 20.47 24.00
C SER A 94 7.77 21.58 23.21
N GLN A 95 7.09 22.72 23.14
CA GLN A 95 7.73 24.00 22.85
C GLN A 95 8.68 24.39 24.00
N GLN A 96 9.59 25.32 23.68
CA GLN A 96 10.53 26.04 24.54
C GLN A 96 11.91 25.38 24.78
N HIS A 97 12.81 25.62 23.83
CA HIS A 97 14.07 26.27 24.21
C HIS A 97 14.33 27.46 23.27
N THR A 98 14.11 28.66 23.80
CA THR A 98 14.59 29.91 23.23
C THR A 98 16.12 29.94 23.32
N ALA A 99 16.79 29.86 22.19
CA ALA A 99 18.14 30.39 22.03
C ALA A 99 18.16 31.23 20.76
N LYS A 100 18.22 32.55 20.95
CA LYS A 100 18.48 33.53 19.90
C LYS A 100 19.79 33.17 19.21
N LEU A 101 19.74 32.88 17.91
CA LEU A 101 20.85 33.14 17.00
C LEU A 101 20.27 33.85 15.77
N SER A 102 20.70 35.11 15.64
CA SER A 102 20.75 35.97 14.45
C SER A 102 19.81 35.64 13.30
N GLU A 103 18.75 36.44 13.19
CA GLU A 103 18.13 36.81 11.91
C GLU A 103 19.24 37.34 10.98
N ASP A 104 19.47 36.64 9.88
CA ASP A 104 20.16 37.17 8.70
C ASP A 104 19.05 37.48 7.69
N ASP A 105 18.68 38.75 7.60
CA ASP A 105 17.57 39.31 6.80
C ASP A 105 17.84 39.28 5.28
N THR A 106 18.64 38.33 4.80
CA THR A 106 19.06 38.26 3.38
C THR A 106 18.31 37.19 2.57
N GLU A 107 17.60 36.25 3.19
CA GLU A 107 16.94 35.13 2.49
C GLU A 107 15.50 35.39 2.00
N SER A 108 14.79 36.41 2.49
CA SER A 108 13.35 36.57 2.20
C SER A 108 13.03 36.93 0.74
N HIS A 109 13.96 37.57 0.03
CA HIS A 109 13.75 37.97 -1.37
C HIS A 109 13.98 36.84 -2.37
N ASP A 110 14.91 35.92 -2.09
CA ASP A 110 15.26 34.81 -3.00
C ASP A 110 14.26 33.65 -2.88
N VAL A 111 13.77 33.39 -1.67
CA VAL A 111 12.79 32.32 -1.40
C VAL A 111 11.45 32.57 -2.09
N SER A 112 10.98 33.82 -2.14
CA SER A 112 9.71 34.16 -2.81
C SER A 112 9.79 34.10 -4.34
N ALA A 113 10.93 34.46 -4.92
CA ALA A 113 11.12 34.34 -6.37
C ALA A 113 11.22 32.86 -6.79
N MET A 114 11.99 32.07 -6.03
CA MET A 114 12.12 30.63 -6.26
C MET A 114 10.80 29.87 -6.04
N SER A 115 9.94 30.32 -5.11
CA SER A 115 8.61 29.74 -4.96
C SER A 115 7.73 30.00 -6.19
N GLU A 116 7.71 31.22 -6.72
CA GLU A 116 6.91 31.55 -7.91
C GLU A 116 7.38 30.81 -9.17
N GLU A 117 8.69 30.66 -9.35
CA GLU A 117 9.25 29.87 -10.45
C GLU A 117 8.79 28.41 -10.37
N LEU A 118 8.89 27.79 -9.18
CA LEU A 118 8.46 26.41 -9.00
C LEU A 118 6.96 26.24 -9.24
N LEU A 119 6.14 27.12 -8.65
CA LEU A 119 4.68 27.08 -8.81
C LEU A 119 4.27 27.25 -10.28
N THR A 120 4.99 28.09 -11.02
CA THR A 120 4.79 28.26 -12.47
C THR A 120 5.17 27.00 -13.24
N ALA A 121 6.34 26.42 -12.95
CA ALA A 121 6.79 25.18 -13.58
C ALA A 121 5.82 24.00 -13.34
N ILE A 122 5.23 23.91 -12.15
CA ILE A 122 4.20 22.91 -11.82
C ILE A 122 2.98 23.07 -12.72
N ARG A 123 2.46 24.30 -12.85
CA ARG A 123 1.29 24.60 -13.68
C ARG A 123 1.55 24.30 -15.15
N GLU A 124 2.70 24.72 -15.68
CA GLU A 124 3.07 24.45 -17.06
C GLU A 124 3.26 22.95 -17.34
N ALA A 125 3.89 22.22 -16.42
CA ALA A 125 4.08 20.78 -16.57
C ALA A 125 2.74 20.03 -16.53
N ALA A 126 1.83 20.44 -15.65
CA ALA A 126 0.48 19.91 -15.58
C ALA A 126 -0.34 20.23 -16.84
N ALA A 127 -0.25 21.45 -17.37
CA ALA A 127 -1.02 21.89 -18.54
C ALA A 127 -0.70 21.14 -19.84
N LYS A 128 0.44 20.44 -19.92
CA LYS A 128 0.85 19.65 -21.09
C LYS A 128 0.08 18.34 -21.28
N ASN A 129 -0.83 17.98 -20.37
CA ASN A 129 -1.57 16.73 -20.41
C ASN A 129 -3.05 16.97 -20.10
N ASP A 130 -3.94 16.23 -20.74
CA ASP A 130 -5.38 16.33 -20.45
C ASP A 130 -5.82 15.40 -19.32
N HIS A 131 -5.18 14.23 -19.19
CA HIS A 131 -5.54 13.23 -18.19
C HIS A 131 -5.11 13.66 -16.78
N PRO A 132 -6.02 13.67 -15.77
CA PRO A 132 -5.76 14.19 -14.43
C PRO A 132 -4.58 13.51 -13.73
N ASP A 133 -4.52 12.17 -13.76
CA ASP A 133 -3.41 11.41 -13.17
C ASP A 133 -2.06 11.78 -13.80
N LYS A 134 -2.02 12.10 -15.10
CA LYS A 134 -0.81 12.55 -15.79
C LYS A 134 -0.43 13.98 -15.43
N LYS A 135 -1.40 14.87 -15.23
CA LYS A 135 -1.16 16.22 -14.69
C LYS A 135 -0.49 16.13 -13.32
N LEU A 136 -1.03 15.28 -12.43
CA LEU A 136 -0.46 15.03 -11.09
C LEU A 136 0.93 14.41 -11.15
N GLU A 137 1.17 13.45 -12.06
CA GLU A 137 2.49 12.84 -12.25
C GLU A 137 3.56 13.87 -12.67
N GLN A 138 3.22 14.78 -13.61
CA GLN A 138 4.14 15.82 -14.05
C GLN A 138 4.38 16.88 -12.98
N ALA A 139 3.33 17.30 -12.28
CA ALA A 139 3.44 18.21 -11.15
C ALA A 139 4.36 17.62 -10.05
N LEU A 140 4.14 16.35 -9.69
CA LEU A 140 4.94 15.65 -8.70
C LEU A 140 6.40 15.53 -9.15
N ARG A 141 6.65 15.25 -10.44
CA ARG A 141 8.01 15.19 -11.00
C ARG A 141 8.77 16.49 -10.80
N VAL A 142 8.14 17.64 -11.09
CA VAL A 142 8.77 18.96 -10.92
C VAL A 142 9.14 19.18 -9.45
N VAL A 143 8.22 18.91 -8.52
CA VAL A 143 8.47 19.02 -7.07
C VAL A 143 9.61 18.10 -6.62
N CYS A 144 9.56 16.81 -6.98
CA CYS A 144 10.59 15.85 -6.59
C CYS A 144 11.96 16.22 -7.15
N SER A 145 12.04 16.70 -8.39
CA SER A 145 13.30 17.16 -8.98
C SER A 145 13.87 18.37 -8.27
N GLN A 146 13.04 19.37 -7.94
CA GLN A 146 13.48 20.57 -7.21
C GLN A 146 14.02 20.23 -5.82
N LEU A 147 13.40 19.25 -5.15
CA LEU A 147 13.77 18.85 -3.80
C LEU A 147 14.87 17.78 -3.76
N GLN A 148 15.33 17.30 -4.92
CA GLN A 148 16.20 16.12 -5.03
C GLN A 148 15.62 14.91 -4.28
N ALA A 149 14.29 14.78 -4.28
CA ALA A 149 13.60 13.68 -3.66
C ALA A 149 13.87 12.38 -4.43
N SER A 150 14.00 11.29 -3.69
CA SER A 150 14.26 9.98 -4.26
C SER A 150 13.00 9.33 -4.82
N GLN A 151 11.85 9.54 -4.17
CA GLN A 151 10.54 9.00 -4.54
C GLN A 151 9.43 9.97 -4.13
N GLY A 152 8.29 9.87 -4.82
CA GLY A 152 7.08 10.55 -4.42
C GLY A 152 5.81 9.79 -4.82
N ALA A 153 4.70 10.07 -4.14
CA ALA A 153 3.41 9.46 -4.41
C ALA A 153 2.28 10.46 -4.16
N VAL A 154 1.28 10.50 -5.04
CA VAL A 154 0.05 11.28 -4.87
C VAL A 154 -1.12 10.33 -4.67
N TYR A 155 -1.76 10.46 -3.52
CA TYR A 155 -3.00 9.79 -3.17
C TYR A 155 -4.16 10.77 -3.27
N VAL A 156 -5.21 10.39 -3.99
CA VAL A 156 -6.41 11.21 -4.18
C VAL A 156 -7.56 10.63 -3.37
N SER A 157 -8.30 11.50 -2.69
CA SER A 157 -9.49 11.14 -1.96
C SER A 157 -10.60 10.76 -2.93
N VAL A 158 -11.11 9.54 -2.82
CA VAL A 158 -12.26 9.04 -3.57
C VAL A 158 -13.36 8.64 -2.61
N GLN A 159 -14.60 8.91 -2.99
CA GLN A 159 -15.76 8.51 -2.22
C GLN A 159 -16.27 7.17 -2.74
N GLN A 160 -16.34 6.17 -1.87
CA GLN A 160 -16.86 4.85 -2.21
C GLN A 160 -17.96 4.49 -1.21
N GLN A 161 -19.22 4.49 -1.67
CA GLN A 161 -20.40 4.25 -0.84
C GLN A 161 -20.45 5.18 0.40
N HIS A 162 -20.06 4.67 1.57
CA HIS A 162 -20.11 5.34 2.87
C HIS A 162 -18.72 5.64 3.46
N SER A 163 -17.63 5.30 2.76
CA SER A 163 -16.26 5.56 3.22
C SER A 163 -15.51 6.49 2.26
N ARG A 164 -14.59 7.26 2.83
CA ARG A 164 -13.58 8.00 2.07
C ARG A 164 -12.30 7.18 2.08
N LEU A 165 -11.75 7.01 0.89
CA LEU A 165 -10.51 6.28 0.67
C LEU A 165 -9.51 7.20 0.00
N LEU A 166 -8.24 7.00 0.29
CA LEU A 166 -7.14 7.50 -0.50
C LEU A 166 -6.77 6.45 -1.54
N GLU A 167 -6.67 6.83 -2.80
CA GLU A 167 -6.20 5.96 -3.87
C GLU A 167 -4.94 6.54 -4.53
N LEU A 168 -3.91 5.72 -4.71
CA LEU A 168 -2.69 6.15 -5.40
C LEU A 168 -2.99 6.44 -6.88
N ARG A 169 -2.81 7.70 -7.30
CA ARG A 169 -3.08 8.16 -8.68
C ARG A 169 -1.84 8.55 -9.46
N ALA A 170 -0.78 8.98 -8.79
CA ALA A 170 0.48 9.32 -9.44
C ALA A 170 1.69 8.95 -8.57
N GLY A 171 2.84 8.73 -9.21
CA GLY A 171 4.07 8.39 -8.51
C GLY A 171 5.31 8.85 -9.27
N TYR A 172 6.38 9.13 -8.52
CA TYR A 172 7.71 9.46 -9.04
C TYR A 172 8.71 8.43 -8.53
N ALA A 173 9.41 7.76 -9.45
CA ALA A 173 10.36 6.67 -9.15
C ALA A 173 9.77 5.56 -8.24
N LEU A 174 8.45 5.42 -8.22
CA LEU A 174 7.72 4.47 -7.39
C LEU A 174 7.65 3.12 -8.09
N MET A 175 8.00 2.04 -7.40
CA MET A 175 7.81 0.69 -7.93
C MET A 175 6.47 0.15 -7.45
N LYS A 176 5.51 0.05 -8.37
CA LYS A 176 4.21 -0.56 -8.13
C LYS A 176 3.99 -1.73 -9.09
N PRO A 177 3.46 -2.88 -8.65
CA PRO A 177 2.96 -3.89 -9.58
C PRO A 177 1.77 -3.33 -10.38
N ASP A 178 1.75 -3.55 -11.69
CA ASP A 178 0.70 -3.00 -12.57
C ASP A 178 -0.73 -3.39 -12.15
N SER A 179 -0.88 -4.54 -11.51
CA SER A 179 -2.17 -5.08 -11.06
C SER A 179 -2.63 -4.62 -9.68
N GLN A 180 -1.81 -3.89 -8.91
CA GLN A 180 -2.14 -3.54 -7.54
C GLN A 180 -2.68 -2.11 -7.44
N VAL A 181 -3.94 -1.97 -7.05
CA VAL A 181 -4.50 -0.68 -6.63
C VAL A 181 -4.10 -0.46 -5.17
N ILE A 182 -3.36 0.61 -4.90
CA ILE A 182 -2.96 0.96 -3.53
C ILE A 182 -4.02 1.93 -2.99
N ARG A 183 -4.68 1.53 -1.90
CA ARG A 183 -5.70 2.31 -1.21
C ARG A 183 -5.48 2.31 0.29
N PHE A 184 -5.92 3.37 0.95
CA PHE A 184 -5.95 3.50 2.40
C PHE A 184 -7.28 4.12 2.85
N GLU A 185 -7.89 3.59 3.90
CA GLU A 185 -8.96 4.30 4.59
C GLU A 185 -8.42 5.54 5.33
N TYR A 186 -9.29 6.52 5.58
CA TYR A 186 -8.94 7.64 6.45
C TYR A 186 -8.65 7.13 7.87
N GLY A 187 -7.47 7.44 8.39
CA GLY A 187 -6.92 6.90 9.64
C GLY A 187 -6.12 5.60 9.48
N GLU A 188 -6.07 5.01 8.28
CA GLU A 188 -5.28 3.81 8.01
C GLU A 188 -3.87 4.17 7.52
N GLY A 189 -2.84 3.66 8.21
CA GLY A 189 -1.45 3.95 7.87
C GLY A 189 -1.11 5.44 7.97
N LEU A 190 0.10 5.80 7.55
CA LEU A 190 0.56 7.20 7.57
C LEU A 190 -0.26 8.10 6.62
N PRO A 191 -0.48 7.76 5.33
CA PRO A 191 -1.26 8.62 4.45
C PRO A 191 -2.72 8.76 4.92
N GLY A 192 -3.37 7.67 5.35
CA GLY A 192 -4.72 7.75 5.88
C GLY A 192 -4.80 8.59 7.16
N GLN A 193 -3.82 8.50 8.07
CA GLN A 193 -3.77 9.33 9.26
C GLN A 193 -3.62 10.82 8.92
N VAL A 194 -2.75 11.15 7.97
CA VAL A 194 -2.58 12.53 7.46
C VAL A 194 -3.88 13.06 6.86
N ALA A 195 -4.60 12.24 6.10
CA ALA A 195 -5.89 12.64 5.55
C ALA A 195 -6.97 12.84 6.62
N LYS A 196 -6.96 12.03 7.68
CA LYS A 196 -7.91 12.14 8.81
C LYS A 196 -7.67 13.37 9.66
N GLU A 197 -6.41 13.69 9.96
CA GLU A 197 -6.05 14.81 10.84
C GLU A 197 -5.85 16.13 10.09
N GLY A 198 -5.57 16.08 8.79
CA GLY A 198 -5.22 17.27 8.01
C GLY A 198 -3.89 17.90 8.45
N GLN A 199 -3.01 17.12 9.08
CA GLN A 199 -1.70 17.57 9.56
C GLN A 199 -0.57 16.82 8.86
N SER A 200 0.47 17.56 8.46
CA SER A 200 1.66 16.98 7.86
C SER A 200 2.44 16.12 8.86
N VAL A 201 3.05 15.05 8.37
CA VAL A 201 3.95 14.20 9.15
C VAL A 201 5.34 14.26 8.51
N ASN A 202 6.36 14.59 9.30
CA ASN A 202 7.76 14.52 8.87
C ASN A 202 8.51 13.48 9.71
N LEU A 203 8.90 12.38 9.09
CA LEU A 203 9.72 11.34 9.70
C LEU A 203 11.18 11.56 9.30
N SER A 204 12.02 11.87 10.29
CA SER A 204 13.46 12.12 10.09
C SER A 204 14.34 10.88 10.18
N LYS A 205 13.76 9.74 10.57
CA LYS A 205 14.45 8.44 10.74
C LYS A 205 13.55 7.31 10.26
N VAL A 206 13.44 7.17 8.95
CA VAL A 206 12.75 6.03 8.34
C VAL A 206 13.60 4.77 8.55
N PRO A 207 13.03 3.65 9.05
CA PRO A 207 13.77 2.41 9.24
C PRO A 207 14.32 1.83 7.92
N ASP A 208 15.49 1.20 7.97
CA ASP A 208 16.07 0.52 6.81
C ASP A 208 15.13 -0.55 6.26
N GLY A 209 15.00 -0.61 4.94
CA GLY A 209 14.11 -1.56 4.26
C GLY A 209 12.62 -1.19 4.27
N TYR A 210 12.22 -0.10 4.95
CA TYR A 210 10.83 0.39 4.96
C TYR A 210 10.42 0.95 3.58
N ILE A 211 11.27 1.82 3.02
CA ILE A 211 11.16 2.29 1.63
C ILE A 211 12.40 1.81 0.86
N LYS A 212 12.18 1.40 -0.39
CA LYS A 212 13.25 0.93 -1.27
C LYS A 212 13.26 1.70 -2.58
N VAL A 213 14.36 2.41 -2.81
CA VAL A 213 14.68 3.04 -4.09
C VAL A 213 15.56 2.06 -4.86
N LEU A 214 15.19 1.79 -6.11
CA LEU A 214 15.96 0.94 -7.01
C LEU A 214 16.61 1.78 -8.10
N SER A 215 17.82 1.39 -8.48
CA SER A 215 18.46 1.80 -9.71
C SER A 215 18.94 0.55 -10.46
N GLY A 216 19.37 0.73 -11.71
CA GLY A 216 20.03 -0.35 -12.45
C GLY A 216 21.36 -0.80 -11.81
N LEU A 217 21.91 -0.03 -10.88
CA LEU A 217 23.19 -0.29 -10.22
C LEU A 217 23.04 -0.84 -8.80
N GLY A 218 21.84 -0.78 -8.20
CA GLY A 218 21.64 -1.25 -6.84
C GLY A 218 20.35 -0.73 -6.22
N SER A 219 20.34 -0.71 -4.88
CA SER A 219 19.19 -0.22 -4.12
C SER A 219 19.60 0.41 -2.81
N ALA A 220 18.85 1.42 -2.37
CA ALA A 220 19.06 2.10 -1.10
C ALA A 220 17.72 2.44 -0.42
N SER A 221 17.77 2.73 0.88
CA SER A 221 16.62 3.19 1.65
C SER A 221 16.73 4.69 1.95
N PRO A 222 15.70 5.50 1.60
CA PRO A 222 15.58 6.88 2.05
C PRO A 222 15.53 6.95 3.58
N LYS A 223 16.03 8.04 4.15
CA LYS A 223 16.07 8.25 5.61
C LYS A 223 14.97 9.20 6.10
N HIS A 224 14.37 9.95 5.17
CA HIS A 224 13.38 10.97 5.44
C HIS A 224 12.11 10.70 4.65
N LEU A 225 10.96 10.92 5.27
CA LEU A 225 9.64 10.81 4.65
C LEU A 225 8.76 11.97 5.12
N LEU A 226 8.33 12.79 4.18
CA LEU A 226 7.38 13.88 4.41
C LEU A 226 6.03 13.49 3.80
N LEU A 227 4.97 13.55 4.59
CA LEU A 227 3.59 13.41 4.14
C LEU A 227 2.86 14.74 4.36
N VAL A 228 2.18 15.22 3.33
CA VAL A 228 1.48 16.50 3.36
C VAL A 228 0.05 16.33 2.86
N PRO A 229 -0.95 16.80 3.62
CA PRO A 229 -2.33 16.81 3.15
C PRO A 229 -2.48 17.79 1.98
N VAL A 230 -3.19 17.36 0.94
CA VAL A 230 -3.58 18.19 -0.20
C VAL A 230 -4.96 18.74 0.06
N ARG A 231 -5.12 20.07 0.00
CA ARG A 231 -6.40 20.74 0.22
C ARG A 231 -7.02 21.21 -1.09
N ALA A 232 -8.34 21.07 -1.19
CA ALA A 232 -9.19 21.77 -2.15
C ALA A 232 -10.28 22.52 -1.37
N GLY A 233 -10.13 23.84 -1.30
CA GLY A 233 -10.88 24.67 -0.36
C GLY A 233 -10.67 24.20 1.08
N GLU A 234 -11.77 23.99 1.81
CA GLU A 234 -11.76 23.52 3.20
C GLU A 234 -11.62 21.99 3.33
N SER A 235 -11.61 21.25 2.22
CA SER A 235 -11.61 19.79 2.22
C SER A 235 -10.24 19.20 1.90
N ILE A 236 -9.95 18.02 2.47
CA ILE A 236 -8.78 17.23 2.10
C ILE A 236 -9.08 16.49 0.80
N ALA A 237 -8.42 16.91 -0.27
CA ALA A 237 -8.52 16.32 -1.59
C ALA A 237 -7.61 15.10 -1.75
N GLY A 238 -6.59 14.95 -0.90
CA GLY A 238 -5.62 13.87 -0.99
C GLY A 238 -4.44 14.02 -0.05
N VAL A 239 -3.40 13.23 -0.29
CA VAL A 239 -2.12 13.27 0.45
C VAL A 239 -0.99 13.06 -0.55
N VAL A 240 0.10 13.80 -0.37
CA VAL A 240 1.35 13.55 -1.10
C VAL A 240 2.42 13.07 -0.13
N GLU A 241 3.18 12.07 -0.54
CA GLU A 241 4.36 11.58 0.15
C GLU A 241 5.62 11.88 -0.65
N ILE A 242 6.69 12.29 0.03
CA ILE A 242 8.01 12.57 -0.53
C ILE A 242 9.07 11.89 0.33
N ALA A 243 9.83 10.99 -0.27
CA ALA A 243 10.95 10.31 0.39
C ALA A 243 12.29 10.85 -0.12
N SER A 244 13.22 11.13 0.79
CA SER A 244 14.54 11.68 0.45
C SER A 244 15.67 11.05 1.28
N PHE A 245 16.88 11.06 0.70
CA PHE A 245 18.09 10.61 1.40
C PHE A 245 18.62 11.66 2.37
N THR A 246 18.34 12.94 2.09
CA THR A 246 18.73 14.11 2.88
C THR A 246 17.51 14.75 3.53
N PRO A 247 17.66 15.40 4.70
CA PRO A 247 16.57 16.12 5.33
C PRO A 247 16.13 17.31 4.47
N LEU A 248 14.82 17.55 4.41
CA LEU A 248 14.27 18.78 3.83
C LEU A 248 14.43 19.93 4.83
N THR A 249 14.81 21.09 4.32
CA THR A 249 14.83 22.33 5.10
C THR A 249 13.41 22.83 5.38
N LYS A 250 13.24 23.73 6.35
CA LYS A 250 11.93 24.32 6.65
C LYS A 250 11.35 25.10 5.48
N SER A 251 12.20 25.81 4.72
CA SER A 251 11.79 26.51 3.51
C SER A 251 11.29 25.54 2.44
N GLN A 252 11.97 24.40 2.26
CA GLN A 252 11.52 23.35 1.34
C GLN A 252 10.21 22.70 1.78
N GLU A 253 10.02 22.44 3.08
CA GLU A 253 8.75 21.92 3.61
C GLU A 253 7.58 22.88 3.32
N GLU A 254 7.79 24.18 3.43
CA GLU A 254 6.75 25.18 3.16
C GLU A 254 6.45 25.30 1.65
N LEU A 255 7.49 25.30 0.83
CA LEU A 255 7.38 25.30 -0.62
C LEU A 255 6.59 24.07 -1.13
N VAL A 256 6.82 22.91 -0.50
CA VAL A 256 6.06 21.68 -0.76
C VAL A 256 4.57 21.87 -0.49
N LYS A 257 4.19 22.48 0.64
CA LYS A 257 2.78 22.72 0.97
C LYS A 257 2.11 23.59 -0.09
N GLN A 258 2.73 24.71 -0.49
CA GLN A 258 2.22 25.60 -1.53
C GLN A 258 2.10 24.89 -2.90
N SER A 259 3.11 24.08 -3.24
CA SER A 259 3.12 23.29 -4.48
C SER A 259 1.94 22.32 -4.56
N PHE A 260 1.56 21.74 -3.42
CA PHE A 260 0.46 20.78 -3.36
C PHE A 260 -0.92 21.42 -3.35
N GLU A 261 -1.07 22.69 -2.97
CA GLU A 261 -2.32 23.42 -3.19
C GLU A 261 -2.69 23.49 -4.69
N ILE A 262 -1.69 23.61 -5.58
CA ILE A 262 -1.91 23.55 -7.03
C ILE A 262 -2.43 22.17 -7.43
N MET A 263 -1.84 21.09 -6.87
CA MET A 263 -2.33 19.73 -7.13
C MET A 263 -3.76 19.53 -6.61
N GLY A 264 -4.12 20.19 -5.50
CA GLY A 264 -5.49 20.22 -4.99
C GLY A 264 -6.49 20.78 -6.00
N LYS A 265 -6.14 21.86 -6.70
CA LYS A 265 -6.97 22.41 -7.79
C LYS A 265 -7.13 21.43 -8.95
N ILE A 266 -6.05 20.75 -9.35
CA ILE A 266 -6.11 19.72 -10.40
C ILE A 266 -7.07 18.58 -10.01
N ILE A 267 -7.02 18.14 -8.74
CA ILE A 267 -7.91 17.09 -8.22
C ILE A 267 -9.36 17.56 -8.22
N ASP A 268 -9.61 18.80 -7.77
CA ASP A 268 -10.95 19.37 -7.69
C ASP A 268 -11.59 19.53 -9.08
N GLU A 269 -10.86 20.14 -10.03
CA GLU A 269 -11.28 20.25 -11.43
C GLU A 269 -11.61 18.89 -12.05
N SER A 270 -10.78 17.87 -11.80
CA SER A 270 -11.02 16.51 -12.27
C SER A 270 -12.27 15.90 -11.66
N SER A 271 -12.53 16.15 -10.38
CA SER A 271 -13.68 15.58 -9.66
C SER A 271 -14.99 16.21 -10.14
N GLN A 272 -14.99 17.52 -10.36
CA GLN A 272 -16.14 18.25 -10.90
C GLN A 272 -16.46 17.84 -12.35
N HIS A 273 -15.42 17.67 -13.18
CA HIS A 273 -15.59 17.20 -14.55
C HIS A 273 -16.20 15.79 -14.59
N ALA A 274 -15.71 14.88 -13.75
CA ALA A 274 -16.26 13.53 -13.64
C ALA A 274 -17.74 13.53 -13.18
N ALA A 275 -18.09 14.34 -12.18
CA ALA A 275 -19.48 14.47 -11.71
C ALA A 275 -20.42 15.01 -12.80
N THR A 276 -19.96 16.02 -13.57
CA THR A 276 -20.73 16.60 -14.68
C THR A 276 -20.95 15.59 -15.80
N VAL A 277 -19.93 14.83 -16.19
CA VAL A 277 -20.06 13.78 -17.22
C VAL A 277 -21.04 12.69 -16.78
N GLN A 278 -21.02 12.32 -15.50
CA GLN A 278 -21.93 11.32 -14.95
C GLN A 278 -23.39 11.80 -14.94
N SER A 279 -23.66 13.05 -14.54
CA SER A 279 -25.03 13.60 -14.56
C SER A 279 -25.60 13.69 -15.97
N LEU A 280 -24.78 14.03 -16.97
CA LEU A 280 -25.21 14.05 -18.38
C LEU A 280 -25.57 12.64 -18.89
N HIS A 281 -24.82 11.61 -18.49
CA HIS A 281 -25.15 10.22 -18.85
C HIS A 281 -26.41 9.70 -18.16
N GLU A 282 -26.73 10.18 -16.96
CA GLU A 282 -27.97 9.85 -16.26
C GLU A 282 -29.19 10.55 -16.89
N GLU A 283 -29.04 11.78 -17.39
CA GLU A 283 -30.09 12.51 -18.12
C GLU A 283 -30.40 11.90 -19.50
N ASP A 284 -29.39 11.44 -20.23
CA ASP A 284 -29.54 10.79 -21.55
C ASP A 284 -29.89 9.29 -21.47
N SER A 285 -30.15 8.76 -20.26
CA SER A 285 -30.52 7.35 -20.09
C SER A 285 -31.94 7.10 -20.63
N PRO A 286 -32.18 6.05 -21.45
CA PRO A 286 -33.48 5.78 -22.10
C PRO A 286 -34.65 5.55 -21.12
N ILE A 287 -34.36 5.41 -19.82
CA ILE A 287 -35.36 5.32 -18.75
C ILE A 287 -36.08 6.68 -18.54
N ASN A 288 -35.38 7.80 -18.76
CA ASN A 288 -35.95 9.14 -18.55
C ASN A 288 -36.71 9.69 -19.78
N GLU A 289 -36.46 9.15 -20.98
CA GLU A 289 -37.29 9.43 -22.17
C GLU A 289 -38.67 8.76 -22.12
N LEU A 290 -38.86 7.73 -21.27
CA LEU A 290 -40.15 7.05 -21.10
C LEU A 290 -41.10 7.76 -20.11
N ILE A 291 -40.63 8.82 -19.44
CA ILE A 291 -41.37 9.56 -18.39
C ILE A 291 -41.75 10.99 -18.85
N LYS A 292 -41.26 11.46 -20.01
CA LYS A 292 -41.70 12.72 -20.64
C LYS A 292 -42.74 12.47 -21.72
#